data_AF-A0A1F3DE76-F1
#
_entry.id   AF-A0A1F3DE76-F1
#
_cell.length_a   1.000
_cell.length_b   1.000
_cell.length_c   1.000
_cell.angle_alpha   90.00
_cell.angle_beta   90.00
_cell.angle_gamma   90.00
#
_symmetry.space_group_name_H-M   'P 1'
#
loop_
_entity.id
_entity.type
_entity.pdbx_description
1 polymer ?
#
loop_
_entity_poly.entity_id
_entity_poly.type
_entity_poly.pdbx_seq_one_letter_code
_entity_poly.pdbx_strand_id
1 'polypeptide(L)'
;MKLPRSYFNYISYLGTITALIAWFAIIFFIIQINFFNLENVYFDLYAYLVTPAFLVLGLILIPVGMYLKKRKIKKGIFLSDDKLLIINLKDPKTRNGILIFSVVTVFFIIFTIMGSYKAFHYTESLEFCGKLCHKVMEPEYIAYQHSPHARVKCAECHIGDGANFYVKSKISGMRQVYKYLLGTYPRPIETPIANLRPARETCEKCHWPQKFYTNKIRNEKYYLSDSANTEWDLIMKMRIGADHSSLGNTEGIHWHINPNVEIEYASDFKRQSIPWVKYKDKTTGKEYIFTDQDSANYPKPDSLKKLEHRIMDCMDCHNRPSHEYLAPSHYVNGLFAGKKISSSIPYLKIASMEALNDIYFTKDSAFLGISNQINDYYKKNYPDLFTKYQKQIQNAISQIQTEFSYNTFPEMKVRYTAYPRNIGHFEFKGCFRCHDDNHKTKEGKVISKDCNLCHTIVGIGTKDTIKYAPINGTLEFVHPVDIGEEWKTTNCTECHLNLF
;
A
#
# COMPACT_ATOMS: atom_id res chain seq x y z
N MET A 1 -29.89 -48.34 0.09
CA MET A 1 -28.85 -48.51 -0.95
C MET A 1 -27.71 -49.35 -0.38
N LYS A 2 -27.18 -50.35 -1.09
CA LYS A 2 -25.95 -51.04 -0.66
C LYS A 2 -24.76 -50.35 -1.34
N LEU A 3 -23.87 -49.74 -0.56
CA LEU A 3 -22.64 -49.14 -1.08
C LEU A 3 -21.74 -50.21 -1.73
N PRO A 4 -20.90 -49.86 -2.71
CA PRO A 4 -20.00 -50.82 -3.34
C PRO A 4 -19.01 -51.40 -2.32
N ARG A 5 -18.62 -52.67 -2.47
CA ARG A 5 -17.67 -53.34 -1.54
C ARG A 5 -16.34 -52.59 -1.40
N SER A 6 -15.92 -51.83 -2.43
CA SER A 6 -14.74 -50.98 -2.40
C SER A 6 -14.80 -49.85 -1.37
N TYR A 7 -16.00 -49.39 -0.98
CA TYR A 7 -16.20 -48.35 0.03
C TYR A 7 -15.85 -48.80 1.45
N PHE A 8 -16.03 -50.07 1.79
CA PHE A 8 -15.86 -50.57 3.17
C PHE A 8 -14.39 -50.70 3.57
N ASN A 9 -13.70 -49.59 3.79
CA ASN A 9 -12.30 -49.54 4.21
C ASN A 9 -12.04 -48.33 5.11
N TYR A 10 -11.00 -48.42 5.96
CA TYR A 10 -10.68 -47.38 6.94
C TYR A 10 -10.46 -45.99 6.33
N ILE A 11 -9.88 -45.90 5.14
CA ILE A 11 -9.60 -44.61 4.47
C ILE A 11 -10.90 -43.95 4.00
N SER A 12 -11.82 -44.72 3.41
CA SER A 12 -13.13 -44.20 2.99
C SER A 12 -14.05 -43.87 4.18
N TYR A 13 -13.96 -44.61 5.29
CA TYR A 13 -14.67 -44.25 6.53
C TYR A 13 -14.11 -42.97 7.15
N LEU A 14 -12.79 -42.85 7.26
CA LEU A 14 -12.13 -41.63 7.73
C LEU A 14 -12.54 -40.44 6.86
N GLY A 15 -12.50 -40.59 5.53
CA GLY A 15 -12.95 -39.55 4.60
C GLY A 15 -14.40 -39.13 4.81
N THR A 16 -15.29 -40.10 5.04
CA THR A 16 -16.72 -39.84 5.30
C THR A 16 -16.94 -39.11 6.63
N ILE A 17 -16.27 -39.55 7.70
CA ILE A 17 -16.35 -38.91 9.02
C ILE A 17 -15.83 -37.47 8.94
N THR A 18 -14.67 -37.26 8.34
CA THR A 18 -14.08 -35.93 8.15
C THR A 18 -15.00 -35.01 7.34
N ALA A 19 -15.57 -35.51 6.23
CA ALA A 19 -16.48 -34.73 5.40
C ALA A 19 -17.78 -34.35 6.16
N LEU A 20 -18.36 -35.28 6.93
CA LEU A 20 -19.56 -35.00 7.72
C LEU A 20 -19.29 -33.98 8.84
N ILE A 21 -18.21 -34.17 9.60
CA ILE A 21 -17.82 -33.22 10.65
C ILE A 21 -17.58 -31.83 10.07
N ALA A 22 -16.83 -31.74 8.96
CA ALA A 22 -16.57 -30.49 8.29
C ALA A 22 -17.86 -29.83 7.77
N TRP A 23 -18.81 -30.61 7.24
CA TRP A 23 -20.08 -30.08 6.77
C TRP A 23 -20.94 -29.50 7.90
N PHE A 24 -21.08 -30.21 9.02
CA PHE A 24 -21.78 -29.69 10.20
C PHE A 24 -21.07 -28.47 10.79
N ALA A 25 -19.73 -28.46 10.83
CA ALA A 25 -18.96 -27.32 11.29
C ALA A 25 -19.15 -26.09 10.39
N ILE A 26 -19.21 -26.24 9.06
CA ILE A 26 -19.53 -25.14 8.13
C ILE A 26 -20.90 -24.55 8.46
N ILE A 27 -21.92 -25.41 8.61
CA ILE A 27 -23.28 -24.95 8.96
C ILE A 27 -23.26 -24.21 10.29
N PHE A 28 -22.58 -24.76 11.30
CA PHE A 28 -22.43 -24.13 12.60
C PHE A 28 -21.82 -22.73 12.47
N PHE A 29 -20.67 -22.58 11.80
CA PHE A 29 -20.04 -21.27 11.63
C PHE A 29 -20.91 -20.29 10.84
N ILE A 30 -21.60 -20.74 9.78
CA ILE A 30 -22.52 -19.89 9.01
C ILE A 30 -23.69 -19.41 9.89
N ILE A 31 -24.26 -20.28 10.73
CA ILE A 31 -25.31 -19.89 11.67
C ILE A 31 -24.75 -18.86 12.67
N GLN A 32 -23.55 -19.09 13.21
CA GLN A 32 -22.93 -18.16 14.15
C GLN A 32 -22.74 -16.77 13.53
N ILE A 33 -22.20 -16.69 12.31
CA ILE A 33 -21.97 -15.44 11.59
C ILE A 33 -23.28 -14.68 11.34
N ASN A 34 -24.30 -15.35 10.80
CA ASN A 34 -25.54 -14.68 10.38
C ASN A 34 -26.54 -14.43 11.50
N PHE A 35 -26.58 -15.30 12.52
CA PHE A 35 -27.58 -15.21 13.59
C PHE A 35 -27.11 -14.31 14.75
N PHE A 36 -25.80 -14.29 15.02
CA PHE A 36 -25.23 -13.51 16.13
C PHE A 36 -24.49 -12.24 15.68
N ASN A 37 -24.47 -11.92 14.38
CA ASN A 37 -23.77 -10.75 13.81
C ASN A 37 -22.32 -10.61 14.32
N LEU A 38 -21.62 -11.74 14.46
CA LEU A 38 -20.24 -11.75 14.93
C LEU A 38 -19.31 -11.29 13.81
N GLU A 39 -18.96 -10.01 13.79
CA GLU A 39 -17.93 -9.44 12.90
C GLU A 39 -16.53 -9.84 13.37
N ASN A 40 -16.13 -11.08 13.09
CA ASN A 40 -14.82 -11.59 13.47
C ASN A 40 -14.15 -12.32 12.31
N VAL A 41 -13.00 -11.78 11.90
CA VAL A 41 -12.16 -12.28 10.79
C VAL A 41 -11.82 -13.77 10.94
N TYR A 42 -11.67 -14.26 12.16
CA TYR A 42 -11.38 -15.68 12.39
C TYR A 42 -12.60 -16.57 12.10
N PHE A 43 -13.82 -16.14 12.44
CA PHE A 43 -15.03 -16.91 12.11
C PHE A 43 -15.18 -17.07 10.60
N ASP A 44 -14.95 -15.99 9.84
CA ASP A 44 -14.98 -16.03 8.38
C ASP A 44 -13.87 -16.92 7.79
N LEU A 45 -12.66 -16.87 8.36
CA LEU A 45 -11.55 -17.76 7.97
C LEU A 45 -11.91 -19.23 8.15
N TYR A 46 -12.49 -19.60 9.30
CA TYR A 46 -12.88 -20.97 9.57
C TYR A 46 -14.08 -21.42 8.74
N ALA A 47 -15.08 -20.55 8.56
CA ALA A 47 -16.28 -20.84 7.79
C ALA A 47 -15.99 -21.05 6.30
N TYR A 48 -15.16 -20.18 5.71
CA TYR A 48 -15.01 -20.10 4.26
C TYR A 48 -13.71 -20.68 3.71
N LEU A 49 -12.68 -20.90 4.53
CA LEU A 49 -11.40 -21.43 4.05
C LEU A 49 -10.99 -22.73 4.73
N VAL A 50 -10.88 -22.74 6.06
CA VAL A 50 -10.30 -23.88 6.79
C VAL A 50 -11.23 -25.08 6.76
N THR A 51 -12.48 -24.94 7.22
CA THR A 51 -13.42 -26.06 7.29
C THR A 51 -13.77 -26.63 5.91
N PRO A 52 -14.00 -25.81 4.86
CA PRO A 52 -14.16 -26.31 3.49
C PRO A 52 -12.96 -27.11 2.97
N ALA A 53 -11.72 -26.75 3.33
CA ALA A 53 -10.55 -27.54 2.95
C ALA A 53 -10.59 -28.96 3.55
N PHE A 54 -11.02 -29.11 4.80
CA PHE A 54 -11.23 -30.43 5.42
C PHE A 54 -12.38 -31.22 4.76
N LEU A 55 -13.46 -30.54 4.36
CA LEU A 55 -14.54 -31.17 3.60
C LEU A 55 -14.03 -31.76 2.28
N VAL A 56 -13.28 -30.97 1.51
CA VAL A 56 -12.68 -31.42 0.24
C VAL A 56 -11.69 -32.57 0.47
N LEU A 57 -10.82 -32.47 1.48
CA LEU A 57 -9.90 -33.53 1.85
C LEU A 57 -10.65 -34.83 2.21
N GLY A 58 -11.70 -34.75 3.02
CA GLY A 58 -12.54 -35.88 3.38
C GLY A 58 -13.17 -36.54 2.15
N LEU A 59 -13.69 -35.73 1.22
CA LEU A 59 -14.29 -36.21 -0.02
C LEU A 59 -13.27 -36.83 -0.98
N ILE A 60 -12.01 -36.38 -1.00
CA ILE A 60 -10.92 -36.98 -1.78
C ILE A 60 -10.47 -38.32 -1.18
N LEU A 61 -10.46 -38.45 0.16
CA LEU A 61 -10.09 -39.69 0.84
C LEU A 61 -11.05 -40.84 0.50
N ILE A 62 -12.33 -40.56 0.23
CA ILE A 62 -13.33 -41.58 -0.15
C ILE A 62 -12.93 -42.35 -1.42
N PRO A 63 -12.77 -41.72 -2.60
CA PRO A 63 -12.37 -42.39 -3.83
C PRO A 63 -10.94 -42.93 -3.76
N VAL A 64 -10.02 -42.27 -3.04
CA VAL A 64 -8.66 -42.79 -2.81
C VAL A 64 -8.71 -44.13 -2.05
N GLY A 65 -9.48 -44.20 -0.97
CA GLY A 65 -9.70 -45.44 -0.21
C GLY A 65 -10.33 -46.53 -1.07
N MET A 66 -11.35 -46.18 -1.87
CA MET A 66 -11.99 -47.10 -2.80
C MET A 66 -11.03 -47.62 -3.88
N TYR A 67 -10.18 -46.75 -4.44
CA TYR A 67 -9.17 -47.10 -5.44
C TYR A 67 -8.09 -48.02 -4.86
N LEU A 68 -7.55 -47.69 -3.68
CA LEU A 68 -6.55 -48.50 -3.00
C LEU A 68 -7.10 -49.87 -2.63
N LYS A 69 -8.35 -49.94 -2.13
CA LYS A 69 -9.02 -51.22 -1.86
C LYS A 69 -9.25 -52.02 -3.14
N LYS A 70 -9.68 -51.38 -4.23
CA LYS A 70 -9.84 -52.05 -5.54
C LYS A 70 -8.51 -52.58 -6.10
N ARG A 71 -7.41 -51.84 -5.91
CA ARG A 71 -6.06 -52.27 -6.30
C ARG A 71 -5.57 -53.45 -5.46
N LYS A 72 -5.86 -53.47 -4.16
CA LYS A 72 -5.58 -54.63 -3.29
C LYS A 72 -6.39 -55.86 -3.70
N ILE A 73 -7.67 -55.69 -4.01
CA ILE A 73 -8.55 -56.78 -4.49
C ILE A 73 -8.05 -57.35 -5.84
N LYS A 74 -7.62 -56.50 -6.78
CA LYS A 74 -7.03 -56.94 -8.06
C LYS A 74 -5.69 -57.68 -7.93
N LYS A 75 -4.98 -57.56 -6.81
CA LYS A 75 -3.69 -58.23 -6.57
C LYS A 75 -3.82 -59.65 -5.98
N GLY A 76 -5.02 -60.24 -5.96
CA GLY A 76 -5.18 -61.69 -5.77
C GLY A 76 -5.45 -62.17 -4.33
N ILE A 77 -5.95 -61.32 -3.43
CA ILE A 77 -6.49 -61.78 -2.13
C ILE A 77 -7.99 -62.07 -2.33
N PHE A 78 -8.34 -63.35 -2.47
CA PHE A 78 -9.62 -63.88 -3.00
C PHE A 78 -10.92 -63.41 -2.32
N LEU A 79 -11.94 -63.08 -3.12
CA LEU A 79 -13.09 -63.97 -3.43
C LEU A 79 -13.91 -63.41 -4.62
N SER A 80 -14.20 -64.30 -5.56
CA SER A 80 -15.08 -64.13 -6.71
C SER A 80 -16.51 -63.73 -6.32
N ASP A 81 -17.01 -62.63 -6.87
CA ASP A 81 -18.06 -62.64 -7.89
C ASP A 81 -18.16 -61.20 -8.40
N ASP A 82 -17.74 -60.97 -9.64
CA ASP A 82 -17.71 -59.65 -10.26
C ASP A 82 -19.14 -59.16 -10.48
N LYS A 83 -19.68 -58.44 -9.47
CA LYS A 83 -20.68 -57.41 -9.76
C LYS A 83 -19.95 -56.25 -10.44
N LEU A 84 -19.72 -56.42 -11.74
CA LEU A 84 -19.59 -55.32 -12.67
C LEU A 84 -20.69 -54.29 -12.35
N LEU A 85 -20.39 -53.02 -12.53
CA LEU A 85 -21.35 -51.94 -12.30
C LEU A 85 -22.45 -52.02 -13.37
N ILE A 86 -23.43 -52.90 -13.19
CA ILE A 86 -24.57 -53.07 -14.10
C ILE A 86 -25.57 -51.98 -13.76
N ILE A 87 -25.53 -50.89 -14.52
CA ILE A 87 -26.54 -49.81 -14.43
C ILE A 87 -27.79 -50.31 -15.17
N ASN A 88 -28.73 -50.91 -14.44
CA ASN A 88 -30.03 -51.28 -15.01
C ASN A 88 -31.08 -50.20 -14.69
N LEU A 89 -31.34 -49.31 -15.65
CA LEU A 89 -32.32 -48.22 -15.50
C LEU A 89 -33.77 -48.70 -15.37
N LYS A 90 -34.06 -49.98 -15.65
CA LYS A 90 -35.39 -50.58 -15.46
C LYS A 90 -35.64 -51.01 -14.00
N ASP A 91 -34.60 -51.17 -13.19
CA ASP A 91 -34.75 -51.52 -11.76
C ASP A 91 -35.09 -50.25 -10.92
N PRO A 92 -36.21 -50.24 -10.18
CA PRO A 92 -36.61 -49.10 -9.34
C PRO A 92 -35.56 -48.73 -8.28
N LYS A 93 -34.79 -49.69 -7.77
CA LYS A 93 -33.75 -49.43 -6.76
C LYS A 93 -32.56 -48.70 -7.36
N THR A 94 -32.16 -49.09 -8.58
CA THR A 94 -31.12 -48.42 -9.35
C THR A 94 -31.57 -47.01 -9.76
N ARG A 95 -32.80 -46.84 -10.23
CA ARG A 95 -33.38 -45.52 -10.58
C ARG A 95 -33.44 -44.58 -9.37
N ASN A 96 -33.94 -45.04 -8.23
CA ASN A 96 -33.99 -44.24 -7.00
C ASN A 96 -32.58 -43.91 -6.48
N GLY A 97 -31.63 -44.85 -6.58
CA GLY A 97 -30.25 -44.61 -6.20
C GLY A 97 -29.56 -43.56 -7.07
N ILE A 98 -29.78 -43.59 -8.40
CA ILE A 98 -29.30 -42.57 -9.33
C ILE A 98 -29.95 -41.24 -9.04
N LEU A 99 -31.27 -41.20 -8.82
CA LEU A 99 -31.98 -39.96 -8.51
C LEU A 99 -31.47 -39.31 -7.21
N ILE A 100 -31.31 -40.08 -6.14
CA ILE A 100 -30.74 -39.59 -4.87
C ILE A 100 -29.30 -39.10 -5.10
N PHE A 101 -28.47 -39.88 -5.79
CA PHE A 101 -27.08 -39.50 -6.09
C PHE A 101 -27.02 -38.19 -6.90
N SER A 102 -27.87 -38.05 -7.93
CA SER A 102 -27.97 -36.84 -8.74
C SER A 102 -28.42 -35.64 -7.91
N VAL A 103 -29.45 -35.78 -7.07
CA VAL A 103 -29.92 -34.70 -6.18
C VAL A 103 -28.84 -34.29 -5.20
N VAL A 104 -28.18 -35.24 -4.54
CA VAL A 104 -27.08 -34.98 -3.60
C VAL A 104 -25.90 -34.31 -4.32
N THR A 105 -25.58 -34.75 -5.54
CA THR A 105 -24.49 -34.18 -6.33
C THR A 105 -24.80 -32.73 -6.73
N VAL A 106 -26.01 -32.45 -7.20
CA VAL A 106 -26.45 -31.08 -7.54
C VAL A 106 -26.40 -30.19 -6.30
N PHE A 107 -26.94 -30.65 -5.17
CA PHE A 107 -26.87 -29.92 -3.91
C PHE A 107 -25.42 -29.65 -3.48
N PHE A 108 -24.56 -30.65 -3.55
CA PHE A 108 -23.14 -30.51 -3.22
C PHE A 108 -22.42 -29.51 -4.15
N ILE A 109 -22.70 -29.55 -5.45
CA ILE A 109 -22.15 -28.59 -6.43
C ILE A 109 -22.60 -27.17 -6.08
N ILE A 110 -23.88 -26.96 -5.78
CA ILE A 110 -24.41 -25.64 -5.39
C ILE A 110 -23.70 -25.12 -4.14
N PHE A 111 -23.60 -25.92 -3.08
CA PHE A 111 -22.91 -25.53 -1.85
C PHE A 111 -21.42 -25.27 -2.07
N THR A 112 -20.76 -26.06 -2.92
CA THR A 112 -19.35 -25.85 -3.28
C THR A 112 -19.17 -24.55 -4.04
N ILE A 113 -20.04 -24.24 -4.99
CA ILE A 113 -20.02 -22.97 -5.74
C ILE A 113 -20.24 -21.79 -4.78
N MET A 114 -21.26 -21.85 -3.93
CA MET A 114 -21.54 -20.80 -2.94
C MET A 114 -20.40 -20.62 -1.95
N GLY A 115 -19.86 -21.72 -1.41
CA GLY A 115 -18.73 -21.70 -0.49
C GLY A 115 -17.48 -21.12 -1.14
N SER A 116 -17.15 -21.54 -2.37
CA SER A 116 -16.02 -21.02 -3.13
C SER A 116 -16.17 -19.53 -3.44
N TYR A 117 -17.38 -19.08 -3.78
CA TYR A 117 -17.69 -17.66 -4.01
C TYR A 117 -17.51 -16.82 -2.74
N LYS A 118 -17.98 -17.32 -1.58
CA LYS A 118 -17.75 -16.64 -0.29
C LYS A 118 -16.28 -16.62 0.12
N ALA A 119 -15.57 -17.74 -0.06
CA ALA A 119 -14.13 -17.82 0.19
C ALA A 119 -13.34 -16.84 -0.68
N PHE A 120 -13.71 -16.75 -1.96
CA PHE A 120 -13.15 -15.78 -2.89
C PHE A 120 -13.33 -14.35 -2.35
N HIS A 121 -14.55 -13.93 -2.07
CA HIS A 121 -14.83 -12.58 -1.58
C HIS A 121 -14.17 -12.28 -0.23
N TYR A 122 -14.13 -13.26 0.67
CA TYR A 122 -13.47 -13.11 1.95
C TYR A 122 -11.96 -12.88 1.79
N THR A 123 -11.28 -13.68 0.96
CA THR A 123 -9.83 -13.56 0.74
C THR A 123 -9.40 -12.34 -0.10
N GLU A 124 -10.35 -11.46 -0.44
CA GLU A 124 -10.14 -10.17 -1.10
C GLU A 124 -10.68 -8.99 -0.27
N SER A 125 -11.19 -9.28 0.93
CA SER A 125 -11.71 -8.28 1.86
C SER A 125 -10.60 -7.48 2.54
N LEU A 126 -10.98 -6.32 3.08
CA LEU A 126 -10.08 -5.48 3.86
C LEU A 126 -9.70 -6.15 5.18
N GLU A 127 -10.63 -6.90 5.75
CA GLU A 127 -10.48 -7.66 6.98
C GLU A 127 -9.41 -8.75 6.82
N PHE A 128 -9.49 -9.52 5.73
CA PHE A 128 -8.53 -10.57 5.45
C PHE A 128 -7.12 -10.00 5.21
N CYS A 129 -7.00 -8.98 4.36
CA CYS A 129 -5.69 -8.42 4.00
C CYS A 129 -5.07 -7.58 5.13
N GLY A 130 -5.87 -6.83 5.88
CA GLY A 130 -5.39 -5.84 6.86
C GLY A 130 -5.37 -6.31 8.31
N LYS A 131 -6.31 -7.17 8.72
CA LYS A 131 -6.49 -7.55 10.14
C LYS A 131 -6.00 -8.96 10.47
N LEU A 132 -6.01 -9.89 9.52
CA LEU A 132 -5.66 -11.28 9.81
C LEU A 132 -4.21 -11.43 10.32
N CYS A 133 -3.27 -10.78 9.63
CA CYS A 133 -1.86 -10.70 10.01
C CYS A 133 -1.54 -9.36 10.68
N HIS A 134 -2.39 -8.90 11.63
CA HIS A 134 -2.34 -7.56 12.21
C HIS A 134 -0.93 -7.09 12.58
N LYS A 135 -0.12 -7.93 13.22
CA LYS A 135 1.25 -7.55 13.65
C LYS A 135 2.15 -7.04 12.53
N VAL A 136 1.97 -7.57 11.30
CA VAL A 136 2.78 -7.21 10.12
C VAL A 136 2.04 -6.20 9.25
N MET A 137 0.72 -6.29 9.19
CA MET A 137 -0.11 -5.48 8.30
C MET A 137 -0.65 -4.20 8.96
N GLU A 138 -0.53 -4.03 10.27
CA GLU A 138 -0.97 -2.83 11.00
C GLU A 138 -0.47 -1.54 10.35
N PRO A 139 0.84 -1.38 9.99
CA PRO A 139 1.30 -0.14 9.36
C PRO A 139 0.54 0.20 8.08
N GLU A 140 0.41 -0.78 7.18
CA GLU A 140 -0.24 -0.58 5.89
C GLU A 140 -1.76 -0.42 6.04
N TYR A 141 -2.39 -1.12 6.98
CA TYR A 141 -3.83 -1.04 7.25
C TYR A 141 -4.22 0.31 7.87
N ILE A 142 -3.47 0.79 8.86
CA ILE A 142 -3.71 2.09 9.48
C ILE A 142 -3.51 3.20 8.44
N ALA A 143 -2.37 3.20 7.72
CA ALA A 143 -2.13 4.21 6.68
C ALA A 143 -3.22 4.19 5.59
N TYR A 144 -3.71 3.01 5.21
CA TYR A 144 -4.84 2.84 4.29
C TYR A 144 -6.11 3.54 4.78
N GLN A 145 -6.48 3.35 6.05
CA GLN A 145 -7.69 3.92 6.63
C GLN A 145 -7.69 5.45 6.64
N HIS A 146 -6.50 6.06 6.69
CA HIS A 146 -6.32 7.51 6.68
C HIS A 146 -5.98 8.07 5.29
N SER A 147 -6.12 7.27 4.23
CA SER A 147 -5.79 7.67 2.87
C SER A 147 -7.02 8.07 2.03
N PRO A 148 -6.83 8.77 0.90
CA PRO A 148 -7.90 9.02 -0.08
C PRO A 148 -8.55 7.74 -0.64
N HIS A 149 -7.88 6.58 -0.49
CA HIS A 149 -8.33 5.29 -0.99
C HIS A 149 -8.93 4.38 0.10
N ALA A 150 -9.23 4.90 1.29
CA ALA A 150 -9.78 4.14 2.43
C ALA A 150 -11.12 3.41 2.18
N ARG A 151 -11.71 3.58 1.00
CA ARG A 151 -12.95 2.93 0.55
C ARG A 151 -12.76 1.99 -0.66
N VAL A 152 -11.54 1.87 -1.17
CA VAL A 152 -11.17 0.96 -2.26
C VAL A 152 -10.60 -0.32 -1.66
N LYS A 153 -11.04 -1.51 -2.10
CA LYS A 153 -10.52 -2.76 -1.51
C LYS A 153 -9.03 -2.95 -1.84
N CYS A 154 -8.27 -3.55 -0.93
CA CYS A 154 -6.86 -3.89 -1.18
C CYS A 154 -6.68 -4.68 -2.49
N ALA A 155 -7.59 -5.60 -2.79
CA ALA A 155 -7.56 -6.45 -3.97
C ALA A 155 -7.65 -5.67 -5.31
N GLU A 156 -8.36 -4.54 -5.32
CA GLU A 156 -8.54 -3.71 -6.54
C GLU A 156 -7.21 -3.10 -7.02
N CYS A 157 -6.28 -2.87 -6.08
CA CYS A 157 -4.92 -2.40 -6.36
C CYS A 157 -3.88 -3.54 -6.41
N HIS A 158 -3.95 -4.52 -5.51
CA HIS A 158 -2.88 -5.52 -5.31
C HIS A 158 -3.06 -6.87 -6.02
N ILE A 159 -4.29 -7.24 -6.39
CA ILE A 159 -4.57 -8.56 -7.00
C ILE A 159 -4.77 -8.44 -8.51
N GLY A 160 -5.46 -7.39 -8.98
CA GLY A 160 -5.73 -7.17 -10.40
C GLY A 160 -6.82 -8.09 -10.96
N ASP A 161 -7.45 -7.67 -12.07
CA ASP A 161 -8.55 -8.42 -12.66
C ASP A 161 -8.05 -9.57 -13.55
N GLY A 162 -8.90 -10.58 -13.72
CA GLY A 162 -8.64 -11.69 -14.62
C GLY A 162 -8.00 -12.90 -13.94
N ALA A 163 -8.28 -14.08 -14.49
CA ALA A 163 -7.94 -15.35 -13.85
C ALA A 163 -6.43 -15.55 -13.62
N ASN A 164 -5.58 -15.02 -14.51
CA ASN A 164 -4.13 -15.17 -14.38
C ASN A 164 -3.57 -14.42 -13.16
N PHE A 165 -3.95 -13.17 -12.99
CA PHE A 165 -3.53 -12.34 -11.86
C PHE A 165 -4.10 -12.84 -10.55
N TYR A 166 -5.36 -13.30 -10.56
CA TYR A 166 -5.96 -14.02 -9.45
C TYR A 166 -5.09 -15.21 -9.00
N VAL A 167 -4.75 -16.15 -9.89
CA VAL A 167 -3.93 -17.32 -9.54
C VAL A 167 -2.54 -16.92 -9.02
N LYS A 168 -1.87 -15.98 -9.70
CA LYS A 168 -0.56 -15.45 -9.26
C LYS A 168 -0.65 -14.85 -7.85
N SER A 169 -1.70 -14.09 -7.56
CA SER A 169 -1.89 -13.46 -6.25
C SER A 169 -2.05 -14.50 -5.14
N LYS A 170 -2.80 -15.58 -5.36
CA LYS A 170 -2.99 -16.63 -4.36
C LYS A 170 -1.71 -17.44 -4.12
N ILE A 171 -0.93 -17.73 -5.17
CA ILE A 171 0.40 -18.36 -5.03
C ILE A 171 1.35 -17.45 -4.24
N SER A 172 1.37 -16.15 -4.56
CA SER A 172 2.16 -15.16 -3.82
C SER A 172 1.71 -15.07 -2.36
N GLY A 173 0.40 -15.04 -2.10
CA GLY A 173 -0.19 -15.02 -0.77
C GLY A 173 0.19 -16.23 0.08
N MET A 174 0.20 -17.45 -0.50
CA MET A 174 0.69 -18.64 0.20
C MET A 174 2.16 -18.51 0.63
N ARG A 175 3.02 -17.93 -0.24
CA ARG A 175 4.42 -17.66 0.11
C ARG A 175 4.53 -16.62 1.23
N GLN A 176 3.67 -15.60 1.24
CA GLN A 176 3.62 -14.59 2.30
C GLN A 176 3.19 -15.20 3.64
N VAL A 177 2.17 -16.07 3.64
CA VAL A 177 1.76 -16.81 4.84
C VAL A 177 2.91 -17.67 5.38
N TYR A 178 3.64 -18.38 4.50
CA TYR A 178 4.81 -19.15 4.90
C TYR A 178 5.91 -18.27 5.52
N LYS A 179 6.24 -17.13 4.90
CA LYS A 179 7.20 -16.15 5.46
C LYS A 179 6.74 -15.60 6.80
N TYR A 180 5.43 -15.34 6.96
CA TYR A 180 4.84 -14.87 8.20
C TYR A 180 5.00 -15.92 9.32
N LEU A 181 4.64 -17.18 9.06
CA LEU A 181 4.75 -18.28 10.02
C LEU A 181 6.20 -18.54 10.46
N LEU A 182 7.15 -18.43 9.54
CA LEU A 182 8.58 -18.59 9.84
C LEU A 182 9.25 -17.32 10.37
N GLY A 183 8.58 -16.17 10.33
CA GLY A 183 9.17 -14.89 10.71
C GLY A 183 10.28 -14.38 9.78
N THR A 184 10.37 -14.88 8.54
CA THR A 184 11.47 -14.60 7.59
C THR A 184 11.19 -13.43 6.62
N TYR A 185 10.25 -12.55 6.97
CA TYR A 185 9.93 -11.34 6.19
C TYR A 185 10.82 -10.15 6.60
N PRO A 186 11.13 -9.23 5.65
CA PRO A 186 11.90 -8.03 5.95
C PRO A 186 11.10 -7.06 6.83
N ARG A 187 11.80 -6.28 7.64
CA ARG A 187 11.26 -5.18 8.45
C ARG A 187 12.16 -3.95 8.24
N PRO A 188 11.67 -2.86 7.63
CA PRO A 188 10.34 -2.68 7.05
C PRO A 188 10.10 -3.55 5.81
N ILE A 189 8.83 -3.68 5.40
CA ILE A 189 8.48 -4.39 4.15
C ILE A 189 9.04 -3.57 2.98
N GLU A 190 9.83 -4.21 2.12
CA GLU A 190 10.51 -3.54 1.02
C GLU A 190 9.54 -3.03 -0.06
N THR A 191 9.83 -1.83 -0.56
CA THR A 191 9.16 -1.22 -1.73
C THR A 191 10.22 -0.81 -2.75
N PRO A 192 9.92 -0.84 -4.06
CA PRO A 192 8.62 -1.15 -4.68
C PRO A 192 8.26 -2.65 -4.67
N ILE A 193 6.96 -2.96 -4.73
CA ILE A 193 6.47 -4.34 -4.80
C ILE A 193 6.68 -4.89 -6.22
N ALA A 194 7.58 -5.86 -6.38
CA ALA A 194 8.02 -6.36 -7.69
C ALA A 194 6.91 -7.00 -8.56
N ASN A 195 5.84 -7.53 -7.95
CA ASN A 195 4.75 -8.22 -8.66
C ASN A 195 3.44 -7.44 -8.66
N LEU A 196 3.48 -6.12 -8.45
CA LEU A 196 2.30 -5.29 -8.64
C LEU A 196 2.00 -5.20 -10.15
N ARG A 197 0.72 -5.20 -10.52
CA ARG A 197 0.29 -4.99 -11.91
C ARG A 197 0.76 -3.63 -12.44
N PRO A 198 0.96 -3.46 -13.76
CA PRO A 198 1.30 -2.17 -14.34
C PRO A 198 0.33 -1.08 -13.85
N ALA A 199 0.87 0.08 -13.45
CA ALA A 199 0.06 1.12 -12.83
C ALA A 199 -1.09 1.58 -13.75
N ARG A 200 -0.87 1.60 -15.07
CA ARG A 200 -1.91 1.95 -16.06
C ARG A 200 -3.13 1.06 -15.96
N GLU A 201 -2.93 -0.25 -15.90
CA GLU A 201 -4.07 -1.16 -15.76
C GLU A 201 -4.80 -0.93 -14.43
N THR A 202 -4.11 -0.58 -13.34
CA THR A 202 -4.65 -0.32 -11.98
C THR A 202 -5.34 1.01 -11.84
N CYS A 203 -4.57 2.07 -11.92
CA CYS A 203 -4.99 3.41 -11.61
C CYS A 203 -6.03 3.90 -12.62
N GLU A 204 -5.89 3.56 -13.90
CA GLU A 204 -6.72 4.14 -14.97
C GLU A 204 -8.17 3.66 -14.98
N LYS A 205 -8.50 2.60 -14.23
CA LYS A 205 -9.90 2.20 -14.01
C LYS A 205 -10.71 3.26 -13.27
N CYS A 206 -10.04 4.07 -12.44
CA CYS A 206 -10.66 5.14 -11.67
C CYS A 206 -10.09 6.52 -12.05
N HIS A 207 -8.85 6.59 -12.51
CA HIS A 207 -8.13 7.82 -12.86
C HIS A 207 -7.88 7.91 -14.37
N TRP A 208 -8.83 8.49 -15.11
CA TRP A 208 -8.77 8.56 -16.57
C TRP A 208 -7.66 9.51 -17.07
N PRO A 209 -6.55 9.03 -17.68
CA PRO A 209 -5.43 9.89 -18.06
C PRO A 209 -5.79 10.94 -19.11
N GLN A 210 -6.70 10.60 -20.03
CA GLN A 210 -7.11 11.49 -21.12
C GLN A 210 -8.09 12.58 -20.66
N LYS A 211 -8.57 12.52 -19.42
CA LYS A 211 -9.35 13.63 -18.83
C LYS A 211 -8.41 14.81 -18.57
N PHE A 212 -8.88 16.03 -18.86
CA PHE A 212 -8.15 17.24 -18.51
C PHE A 212 -8.06 17.41 -16.98
N TYR A 213 -6.85 17.69 -16.49
CA TYR A 213 -6.57 17.99 -15.09
C TYR A 213 -6.22 19.47 -14.94
N THR A 214 -7.08 20.22 -14.26
CA THR A 214 -6.85 21.65 -14.00
C THR A 214 -5.76 21.87 -12.95
N ASN A 215 -5.14 23.05 -12.99
CA ASN A 215 -4.21 23.49 -11.98
C ASN A 215 -4.89 23.59 -10.61
N LYS A 216 -4.16 23.23 -9.54
CA LYS A 216 -4.71 23.18 -8.18
C LYS A 216 -3.96 24.12 -7.26
N ILE A 217 -4.70 24.91 -6.49
CA ILE A 217 -4.12 25.67 -5.38
C ILE A 217 -3.86 24.72 -4.21
N ARG A 218 -2.63 24.73 -3.72
CA ARG A 218 -2.16 23.99 -2.55
C ARG A 218 -1.74 25.01 -1.49
N ASN A 219 -2.33 24.91 -0.31
CA ASN A 219 -2.01 25.77 0.83
C ASN A 219 -1.33 24.92 1.90
N GLU A 220 -0.04 25.17 2.10
CA GLU A 220 0.78 24.50 3.10
C GLU A 220 1.02 25.46 4.26
N LYS A 221 0.73 25.00 5.48
CA LYS A 221 0.97 25.73 6.72
C LYS A 221 2.10 25.07 7.48
N TYR A 222 3.15 25.82 7.76
CA TYR A 222 4.30 25.40 8.53
C TYR A 222 4.33 26.13 9.87
N TYR A 223 4.97 25.50 10.85
CA TYR A 223 5.18 26.08 12.17
C TYR A 223 6.65 25.94 12.50
N LEU A 224 7.31 27.06 12.80
CA LEU A 224 8.74 27.10 13.08
C LEU A 224 9.06 26.55 14.47
N SER A 225 10.25 25.96 14.60
CA SER A 225 10.83 25.46 15.84
C SER A 225 11.37 26.61 16.73
N ASP A 226 10.62 27.71 16.84
CA ASP A 226 10.96 28.89 17.64
C ASP A 226 10.08 29.03 18.90
N SER A 227 10.29 30.10 19.67
CA SER A 227 9.54 30.35 20.90
C SER A 227 8.04 30.57 20.66
N ALA A 228 7.66 31.13 19.51
CA ALA A 228 6.28 31.51 19.20
C ALA A 228 5.52 30.42 18.44
N ASN A 229 6.21 29.35 18.00
CA ASN A 229 5.72 28.42 16.99
C ASN A 229 5.25 29.19 15.75
N THR A 230 6.08 30.09 15.23
CA THR A 230 5.68 31.05 14.19
C THR A 230 5.05 30.34 12.98
N GLU A 231 3.82 30.73 12.65
CA GLU A 231 3.08 30.21 11.49
C GLU A 231 3.65 30.81 10.20
N TRP A 232 3.99 29.94 9.25
CA TRP A 232 4.48 30.28 7.93
C TRP A 232 3.61 29.62 6.86
N ASP A 233 3.01 30.44 6.01
CA ASP A 233 2.10 30.00 4.96
C ASP A 233 2.83 29.98 3.61
N LEU A 234 2.63 28.89 2.86
CA LEU A 234 3.08 28.74 1.48
C LEU A 234 1.89 28.31 0.61
N ILE A 235 1.48 29.20 -0.29
CA ILE A 235 0.37 28.99 -1.22
C ILE A 235 0.94 28.86 -2.61
N MET A 236 0.71 27.70 -3.23
CA MET A 236 1.23 27.35 -4.54
C MET A 236 0.10 27.03 -5.51
N LYS A 237 0.22 27.49 -6.75
CA LYS A 237 -0.55 26.96 -7.88
C LYS A 237 0.24 25.82 -8.51
N MET A 238 -0.18 24.59 -8.27
CA MET A 238 0.38 23.40 -8.89
C MET A 238 -0.03 23.34 -10.36
N ARG A 239 0.95 23.28 -11.27
CA ARG A 239 0.74 23.17 -12.72
C ARG A 239 0.50 21.70 -13.08
N ILE A 240 -0.71 21.20 -12.88
CA ILE A 240 -1.02 19.77 -13.09
C ILE A 240 -1.14 19.48 -14.59
N GLY A 241 -1.84 20.33 -15.33
CA GLY A 241 -2.03 20.22 -16.78
C GLY A 241 -1.85 21.59 -17.46
N ALA A 242 -2.27 21.69 -18.71
CA ALA A 242 -2.25 22.95 -19.44
C ALA A 242 -3.20 24.01 -18.82
N ASP A 243 -2.93 25.29 -19.08
CA ASP A 243 -3.76 26.38 -18.56
C ASP A 243 -5.16 26.41 -19.21
N HIS A 244 -5.30 25.87 -20.43
CA HIS A 244 -6.59 25.75 -21.13
C HIS A 244 -6.93 24.29 -21.43
N SER A 245 -8.18 23.88 -21.19
CA SER A 245 -8.60 22.48 -21.28
C SER A 245 -8.47 21.85 -22.67
N SER A 246 -8.58 22.66 -23.73
CA SER A 246 -8.44 22.20 -25.11
C SER A 246 -7.04 21.69 -25.47
N LEU A 247 -6.03 22.06 -24.68
CA LEU A 247 -4.65 21.60 -24.86
C LEU A 247 -4.42 20.24 -24.19
N GLY A 248 -5.34 19.76 -23.35
CA GLY A 248 -5.20 18.47 -22.67
C GLY A 248 -3.92 18.39 -21.84
N ASN A 249 -3.15 17.31 -22.03
CA ASN A 249 -1.91 17.04 -21.30
C ASN A 249 -0.66 17.37 -22.16
N THR A 250 -0.63 18.52 -22.84
CA THR A 250 0.57 18.97 -23.56
C THR A 250 1.57 19.71 -22.67
N GLU A 251 1.11 20.18 -21.50
CA GLU A 251 1.87 21.00 -20.56
C GLU A 251 1.56 20.58 -19.11
N GLY A 252 2.27 21.19 -18.16
CA GLY A 252 2.15 20.89 -16.72
C GLY A 252 2.80 19.55 -16.36
N ILE A 253 2.80 19.19 -15.08
CA ILE A 253 3.48 18.00 -14.57
C ILE A 253 2.97 16.73 -15.27
N HIS A 254 1.67 16.62 -15.56
CA HIS A 254 1.08 15.44 -16.23
C HIS A 254 1.35 15.36 -17.74
N TRP A 255 2.19 16.20 -18.34
CA TRP A 255 2.51 16.09 -19.76
C TRP A 255 3.06 14.70 -20.16
N HIS A 256 3.74 14.00 -19.24
CA HIS A 256 4.33 12.67 -19.47
C HIS A 256 3.30 11.53 -19.56
N ILE A 257 2.03 11.76 -19.15
CA ILE A 257 0.93 10.78 -19.37
C ILE A 257 0.19 11.02 -20.69
N ASN A 258 0.65 11.95 -21.52
CA ASN A 258 0.12 12.16 -22.86
C ASN A 258 0.27 10.87 -23.70
N PRO A 259 -0.78 10.39 -24.39
CA PRO A 259 -0.69 9.19 -25.24
C PRO A 259 0.39 9.26 -26.34
N ASN A 260 0.76 10.47 -26.76
CA ASN A 260 1.77 10.71 -27.79
C ASN A 260 3.20 10.77 -27.22
N VAL A 261 3.36 10.69 -25.90
CA VAL A 261 4.65 10.75 -25.22
C VAL A 261 4.99 9.39 -24.61
N GLU A 262 6.24 8.98 -24.76
CA GLU A 262 6.82 7.87 -24.02
C GLU A 262 8.09 8.34 -23.32
N ILE A 263 8.14 8.11 -22.01
CA ILE A 263 9.33 8.33 -21.21
C ILE A 263 9.83 6.96 -20.78
N GLU A 264 11.00 6.57 -21.26
CA GLU A 264 11.73 5.38 -20.82
C GLU A 264 12.90 5.84 -19.95
N TYR A 265 13.21 5.11 -18.88
CA TYR A 265 14.36 5.42 -18.03
C TYR A 265 14.96 4.14 -17.44
N ALA A 266 16.23 4.20 -17.07
CA ALA A 266 16.86 3.17 -16.25
C ALA A 266 16.96 3.65 -14.81
N SER A 267 16.88 2.74 -13.84
CA SER A 267 17.05 3.11 -12.43
C SER A 267 17.50 1.94 -11.55
N ASP A 268 17.96 2.28 -10.35
CA ASP A 268 18.20 1.31 -9.28
C ASP A 268 16.89 0.69 -8.76
N PHE A 269 17.00 -0.33 -7.91
CA PHE A 269 15.83 -1.05 -7.38
C PHE A 269 14.84 -0.13 -6.64
N LYS A 270 15.31 0.88 -5.89
CA LYS A 270 14.43 1.82 -5.17
C LYS A 270 13.90 2.95 -6.05
N ARG A 271 14.29 2.99 -7.33
CA ARG A 271 13.93 4.01 -8.31
C ARG A 271 14.33 5.42 -7.88
N GLN A 272 15.47 5.60 -7.24
CA GLN A 272 15.93 6.89 -6.70
C GLN A 272 17.08 7.49 -7.51
N SER A 273 17.80 6.67 -8.28
CA SER A 273 18.93 7.07 -9.10
C SER A 273 18.60 6.77 -10.56
N ILE A 274 18.50 7.81 -11.39
CA ILE A 274 18.10 7.70 -12.80
C ILE A 274 19.26 8.20 -13.66
N PRO A 275 20.15 7.33 -14.16
CA PRO A 275 21.33 7.74 -14.93
C PRO A 275 21.01 8.30 -16.31
N TRP A 276 19.88 7.88 -16.89
CA TRP A 276 19.43 8.39 -18.16
C TRP A 276 17.91 8.29 -18.30
N VAL A 277 17.36 9.20 -19.10
CA VAL A 277 15.96 9.25 -19.49
C VAL A 277 15.90 9.42 -21.00
N LYS A 278 15.03 8.65 -21.65
CA LYS A 278 14.72 8.74 -23.06
C LYS A 278 13.29 9.25 -23.23
N TYR A 279 13.17 10.39 -23.91
CA TYR A 279 11.92 10.88 -24.43
C TYR A 279 11.71 10.34 -25.85
N LYS A 280 10.47 9.95 -26.17
CA LYS A 280 10.02 9.63 -27.51
C LYS A 280 8.66 10.25 -27.80
N ASP A 281 8.58 10.98 -28.89
CA ASP A 281 7.33 11.43 -29.50
C ASP A 281 6.80 10.30 -30.40
N LYS A 282 5.62 9.76 -30.07
CA LYS A 282 5.00 8.66 -30.83
C LYS A 282 4.37 9.12 -32.14
N THR A 283 4.11 10.42 -32.30
CA THR A 283 3.53 11.00 -33.52
C THR A 283 4.62 11.29 -34.54
N THR A 284 5.72 11.93 -34.12
CA THR A 284 6.82 12.32 -35.03
C THR A 284 7.94 11.28 -35.10
N GLY A 285 8.03 10.37 -34.13
CA GLY A 285 9.12 9.42 -33.98
C GLY A 285 10.41 10.03 -33.44
N LYS A 286 10.39 11.32 -33.05
CA LYS A 286 11.56 12.03 -32.52
C LYS A 286 11.96 11.51 -31.15
N GLU A 287 13.24 11.27 -30.95
CA GLU A 287 13.78 10.75 -29.69
C GLU A 287 14.87 11.67 -29.13
N TYR A 288 14.91 11.80 -27.81
CA TYR A 288 15.97 12.49 -27.08
C TYR A 288 16.42 11.61 -25.91
N ILE A 289 17.73 11.41 -25.78
CA ILE A 289 18.32 10.70 -24.65
C ILE A 289 19.07 11.72 -23.81
N PHE A 290 18.61 11.91 -22.58
CA PHE A 290 19.25 12.73 -21.58
C PHE A 290 20.04 11.82 -20.65
N THR A 291 21.34 12.04 -20.55
CA THR A 291 22.21 11.33 -19.62
C THR A 291 22.66 12.29 -18.54
N ASP A 292 22.61 11.85 -17.29
CA ASP A 292 23.22 12.60 -16.20
C ASP A 292 24.74 12.69 -16.42
N GLN A 293 25.27 13.91 -16.38
CA GLN A 293 26.69 14.16 -16.57
C GLN A 293 27.53 13.88 -15.31
N ASP A 294 26.90 13.74 -14.15
CA ASP A 294 27.59 13.45 -12.90
C ASP A 294 27.71 11.93 -12.65
N SER A 295 28.83 11.37 -13.08
CA SER A 295 29.16 9.96 -12.89
C SER A 295 29.34 9.53 -11.42
N ALA A 296 29.46 10.47 -10.47
CA ALA A 296 29.60 10.15 -9.05
C ALA A 296 28.31 9.60 -8.43
N ASN A 297 27.15 9.91 -9.02
CA ASN A 297 25.84 9.53 -8.49
C ASN A 297 25.35 8.15 -8.98
N TYR A 298 26.15 7.44 -9.79
CA TYR A 298 25.74 6.19 -10.44
C TYR A 298 26.76 5.06 -10.31
N PRO A 299 26.29 3.79 -10.26
CA PRO A 299 27.19 2.65 -10.33
C PRO A 299 27.94 2.63 -11.67
N LYS A 300 29.20 2.15 -11.64
CA LYS A 300 30.17 2.15 -12.77
C LYS A 300 29.54 1.73 -14.12
N PRO A 301 30.05 2.18 -15.29
CA PRO A 301 29.44 1.99 -16.61
C PRO A 301 28.98 0.57 -16.97
N ASP A 302 29.70 -0.48 -16.56
CA ASP A 302 29.29 -1.88 -16.77
C ASP A 302 28.04 -2.30 -15.99
N SER A 303 27.71 -1.55 -14.93
CA SER A 303 26.53 -1.72 -14.09
C SER A 303 25.30 -1.05 -14.68
N LEU A 304 25.46 -0.01 -15.51
CA LEU A 304 24.36 0.72 -16.15
C LEU A 304 23.56 -0.17 -17.11
N LYS A 305 24.23 -1.11 -17.80
CA LYS A 305 23.58 -2.10 -18.67
C LYS A 305 22.75 -3.15 -17.92
N LYS A 306 22.95 -3.27 -16.60
CA LYS A 306 22.22 -4.21 -15.74
C LYS A 306 21.02 -3.57 -15.04
N LEU A 307 20.86 -2.25 -15.16
CA LEU A 307 19.72 -1.55 -14.58
C LEU A 307 18.45 -1.95 -15.33
N GLU A 308 17.35 -2.04 -14.60
CA GLU A 308 16.06 -2.35 -15.19
C GLU A 308 15.56 -1.13 -15.99
N HIS A 309 15.18 -1.37 -17.24
CA HIS A 309 14.56 -0.34 -18.08
C HIS A 309 13.05 -0.31 -17.80
N ARG A 310 12.50 0.88 -17.64
CA ARG A 310 11.10 1.08 -17.27
C ARG A 310 10.48 2.16 -18.13
N ILE A 311 9.20 1.98 -18.45
CA ILE A 311 8.37 3.05 -19.00
C ILE A 311 7.75 3.78 -17.81
N MET A 312 7.85 5.10 -17.81
CA MET A 312 7.30 5.94 -16.75
C MET A 312 5.80 5.73 -16.59
N ASP A 313 5.38 5.51 -15.35
CA ASP A 313 3.99 5.30 -14.99
C ASP A 313 3.58 6.12 -13.76
N CYS A 314 2.31 5.96 -13.35
CA CYS A 314 1.73 6.73 -12.25
C CYS A 314 2.52 6.55 -10.93
N MET A 315 3.06 5.35 -10.70
CA MET A 315 3.74 4.99 -9.45
C MET A 315 5.17 5.53 -9.36
N ASP A 316 5.71 6.13 -10.42
CA ASP A 316 7.03 6.75 -10.34
C ASP A 316 6.98 8.08 -9.57
N CYS A 317 5.82 8.73 -9.56
CA CYS A 317 5.53 9.94 -8.78
C CYS A 317 4.55 9.65 -7.62
N HIS A 318 3.42 8.99 -7.88
CA HIS A 318 2.42 8.61 -6.87
C HIS A 318 2.74 7.27 -6.22
N ASN A 319 3.97 7.12 -5.71
CA ASN A 319 4.52 5.83 -5.32
C ASN A 319 3.95 5.24 -4.01
N ARG A 320 3.16 6.01 -3.25
CA ARG A 320 2.44 5.58 -2.04
C ARG A 320 1.03 6.22 -1.97
N PRO A 321 0.10 5.88 -2.88
CA PRO A 321 -1.17 6.59 -2.99
C PRO A 321 -2.15 6.29 -1.84
N SER A 322 -1.93 5.20 -1.10
CA SER A 322 -2.85 4.73 -0.05
C SER A 322 -2.14 4.44 1.27
N HIS A 323 -0.81 4.47 1.33
CA HIS A 323 -0.05 4.03 2.49
C HIS A 323 1.02 5.06 2.84
N GLU A 324 0.66 6.34 2.92
CA GLU A 324 1.63 7.40 3.21
C GLU A 324 2.05 7.38 4.69
N TYR A 325 3.36 7.52 4.94
CA TYR A 325 3.93 7.71 6.27
C TYR A 325 4.61 9.08 6.28
N LEU A 326 3.97 10.05 6.95
CA LEU A 326 4.42 11.44 6.96
C LEU A 326 5.60 11.64 7.93
N ALA A 327 6.50 12.54 7.56
CA ALA A 327 7.55 12.99 8.47
C ALA A 327 6.93 13.70 9.69
N PRO A 328 7.60 13.65 10.86
CA PRO A 328 7.18 14.38 12.07
C PRO A 328 6.79 15.83 11.85
N SER A 329 7.54 16.55 11.00
CA SER A 329 7.29 17.96 10.69
C SER A 329 5.89 18.17 10.12
N HIS A 330 5.46 17.31 9.19
CA HIS A 330 4.18 17.39 8.50
C HIS A 330 2.98 17.21 9.43
N TYR A 331 2.92 16.10 10.17
CA TYR A 331 1.73 15.85 11.00
C TYR A 331 1.69 16.78 12.22
N VAL A 332 2.83 17.21 12.78
CA VAL A 332 2.85 18.23 13.84
C VAL A 332 2.35 19.58 13.31
N ASN A 333 2.76 19.98 12.09
CA ASN A 333 2.20 21.18 11.45
C ASN A 333 0.69 21.05 11.25
N GLY A 334 0.22 19.86 10.85
CA GLY A 334 -1.21 19.55 10.75
C GLY A 334 -1.97 19.66 12.08
N LEU A 335 -1.36 19.23 13.20
CA LEU A 335 -1.94 19.39 14.54
C LEU A 335 -2.11 20.87 14.91
N PHE A 336 -1.12 21.72 14.64
CA PHE A 336 -1.22 23.16 14.88
C PHE A 336 -2.25 23.83 13.95
N ALA A 337 -2.16 23.57 12.64
CA ALA A 337 -3.08 24.13 11.64
C ALA A 337 -4.54 23.74 11.91
N GLY A 338 -4.76 22.49 12.34
CA GLY A 338 -6.06 21.97 12.75
C GLY A 338 -6.51 22.39 14.15
N LYS A 339 -5.70 23.19 14.88
CA LYS A 339 -5.94 23.63 16.26
C LYS A 339 -6.16 22.48 17.26
N LYS A 340 -5.67 21.27 16.95
CA LYS A 340 -5.66 20.12 17.87
C LYS A 340 -4.65 20.33 19.01
N ILE A 341 -3.59 21.09 18.73
CA ILE A 341 -2.63 21.61 19.71
C ILE A 341 -2.56 23.13 19.60
N SER A 342 -2.25 23.82 20.70
CA SER A 342 -2.25 25.28 20.76
C SER A 342 -0.88 25.84 20.44
N SER A 343 -0.81 26.77 19.47
CA SER A 343 0.40 27.56 19.19
C SER A 343 0.75 28.55 20.31
N SER A 344 -0.15 28.78 21.27
CA SER A 344 0.10 29.65 22.43
C SER A 344 0.99 29.01 23.50
N ILE A 345 1.32 27.71 23.38
CA ILE A 345 2.29 27.04 24.25
C ILE A 345 3.69 27.30 23.66
N PRO A 346 4.52 28.16 24.28
CA PRO A 346 5.81 28.52 23.70
C PRO A 346 6.74 27.31 23.56
N TYR A 347 7.52 27.24 22.49
CA TYR A 347 8.48 26.15 22.20
C TYR A 347 7.87 24.75 22.00
N LEU A 348 6.56 24.63 21.81
CA LEU A 348 5.94 23.31 21.64
C LEU A 348 6.40 22.60 20.37
N LYS A 349 6.61 23.33 19.27
CA LYS A 349 7.10 22.75 18.03
C LYS A 349 8.44 22.07 18.25
N ILE A 350 9.45 22.81 18.73
CA ILE A 350 10.79 22.25 18.96
C ILE A 350 10.78 21.06 19.93
N ALA A 351 10.07 21.17 21.06
CA ALA A 351 9.96 20.07 22.02
C ALA A 351 9.32 18.81 21.41
N SER A 352 8.32 18.99 20.53
CA SER A 352 7.68 17.88 19.81
C SER A 352 8.65 17.26 18.81
N MET A 353 9.39 18.08 18.06
CA MET A 353 10.30 17.60 17.03
C MET A 353 11.49 16.84 17.63
N GLU A 354 12.07 17.32 18.72
CA GLU A 354 13.12 16.61 19.48
C GLU A 354 12.63 15.22 19.92
N ALA A 355 11.45 15.17 20.54
CA ALA A 355 10.85 13.91 21.01
C ALA A 355 10.53 12.91 19.90
N LEU A 356 10.22 13.38 18.69
CA LEU A 356 9.86 12.55 17.55
C LEU A 356 11.05 12.13 16.68
N ASN A 357 12.22 12.74 16.86
CA ASN A 357 13.43 12.39 16.12
C ASN A 357 14.03 11.05 16.56
N ASP A 358 13.80 10.69 17.82
CA ASP A 358 14.33 9.48 18.43
C ASP A 358 13.85 8.19 17.78
N ILE A 359 14.70 7.16 17.89
CA ILE A 359 14.39 5.82 17.40
C ILE A 359 13.83 5.00 18.57
N TYR A 360 12.56 4.68 18.48
CA TYR A 360 11.87 3.81 19.43
C TYR A 360 11.84 2.36 18.94
N PHE A 361 11.70 1.40 19.87
CA PHE A 361 11.70 -0.04 19.57
C PHE A 361 10.30 -0.67 19.58
N THR A 362 9.40 -0.11 20.37
CA THR A 362 7.98 -0.51 20.47
C THR A 362 7.09 0.71 20.56
N LYS A 363 5.81 0.56 20.21
CA LYS A 363 4.80 1.60 20.38
C LYS A 363 4.73 2.11 21.83
N ASP A 364 4.78 1.22 22.81
CA ASP A 364 4.73 1.58 24.24
C ASP A 364 5.95 2.39 24.66
N SER A 365 7.16 1.97 24.23
CA SER A 365 8.39 2.73 24.49
C SER A 365 8.38 4.10 23.81
N ALA A 366 7.76 4.21 22.63
CA ALA A 366 7.61 5.48 21.94
C ALA A 366 6.66 6.41 22.69
N PHE A 367 5.52 5.90 23.16
CA PHE A 367 4.56 6.71 23.88
C PHE A 367 5.15 7.24 25.19
N LEU A 368 5.81 6.37 25.96
CA LEU A 368 6.50 6.78 27.18
C LEU A 368 7.64 7.78 26.88
N GLY A 369 8.45 7.50 25.86
CA GLY A 369 9.57 8.36 25.45
C GLY A 369 9.12 9.76 25.05
N ILE A 370 8.14 9.85 24.14
CA ILE A 370 7.56 11.13 23.69
C ILE A 370 7.01 11.94 24.87
N SER A 371 6.25 11.27 25.75
CA SER A 371 5.67 11.93 26.93
C SER A 371 6.76 12.46 27.86
N ASN A 372 7.74 11.63 28.20
CA ASN A 372 8.81 12.01 29.12
C ASN A 372 9.66 13.14 28.55
N GLN A 373 10.09 13.05 27.29
CA GLN A 373 10.93 14.06 26.67
C GLN A 373 10.25 15.43 26.60
N ILE A 374 8.99 15.49 26.18
CA ILE A 374 8.25 16.76 26.14
C ILE A 374 8.07 17.32 27.56
N ASN A 375 7.65 16.48 28.52
CA ASN A 375 7.49 16.93 29.91
C ASN A 375 8.80 17.42 30.52
N ASP A 376 9.90 16.70 30.30
CA ASP A 376 11.21 17.02 30.86
C ASP A 376 11.82 18.25 30.20
N TYR A 377 11.59 18.46 28.89
CA TYR A 377 11.93 19.69 28.19
C TYR A 377 11.35 20.91 28.92
N TYR A 378 10.05 20.89 29.23
CA TYR A 378 9.40 22.00 29.93
C TYR A 378 9.79 22.10 31.40
N LYS A 379 9.85 20.98 32.14
CA LYS A 379 10.25 21.01 33.56
C LYS A 379 11.66 21.56 33.77
N LYS A 380 12.59 21.19 32.88
CA LYS A 380 14.00 21.59 32.98
C LYS A 380 14.23 23.02 32.50
N ASN A 381 13.65 23.39 31.36
CA ASN A 381 13.97 24.66 30.70
C ASN A 381 12.97 25.78 31.05
N TYR A 382 11.70 25.43 31.31
CA TYR A 382 10.60 26.39 31.46
C TYR A 382 9.55 25.96 32.53
N PRO A 383 9.93 25.75 33.80
CA PRO A 383 9.03 25.23 34.84
C PRO A 383 7.76 26.06 35.08
N ASP A 384 7.83 27.39 34.90
CA ASP A 384 6.64 28.27 34.98
C ASP A 384 5.66 27.99 33.84
N LEU A 385 6.16 27.78 32.61
CA LEU A 385 5.33 27.41 31.46
C LEU A 385 4.73 26.03 31.64
N PHE A 386 5.49 25.08 32.21
CA PHE A 386 5.00 23.74 32.52
C PHE A 386 3.78 23.80 33.45
N THR A 387 3.87 24.59 34.52
CA THR A 387 2.78 24.75 35.49
C THR A 387 1.58 25.45 34.86
N LYS A 388 1.81 26.54 34.11
CA LYS A 388 0.75 27.32 33.46
C LYS A 388 -0.02 26.55 32.38
N TYR A 389 0.70 25.76 31.57
CA TYR A 389 0.14 25.06 30.40
C TYR A 389 0.03 23.54 30.59
N GLN A 390 0.09 23.05 31.82
CA GLN A 390 0.17 21.61 32.12
C GLN A 390 -0.87 20.79 31.36
N LYS A 391 -2.15 21.21 31.42
CA LYS A 391 -3.26 20.50 30.75
C LYS A 391 -3.11 20.50 29.23
N GLN A 392 -2.72 21.64 28.65
CA GLN A 392 -2.56 21.78 27.21
C GLN A 392 -1.34 21.02 26.69
N ILE A 393 -0.25 20.94 27.48
CA ILE A 393 0.92 20.11 27.18
C ILE A 393 0.53 18.62 27.19
N GLN A 394 -0.22 18.15 28.20
CA GLN A 394 -0.69 16.75 28.21
C GLN A 394 -1.60 16.42 27.02
N ASN A 395 -2.50 17.34 26.66
CA ASN A 395 -3.31 17.18 25.44
C ASN A 395 -2.42 17.12 24.19
N ALA A 396 -1.41 17.99 24.09
CA ALA A 396 -0.48 17.98 22.97
C ALA A 396 0.27 16.65 22.86
N ILE A 397 0.81 16.13 23.97
CA ILE A 397 1.46 14.82 24.04
C ILE A 397 0.54 13.73 23.49
N SER A 398 -0.73 13.69 23.94
CA SER A 398 -1.70 12.68 23.47
C SER A 398 -1.99 12.77 21.96
N GLN A 399 -2.13 13.99 21.43
CA GLN A 399 -2.34 14.21 19.99
C GLN A 399 -1.10 13.80 19.18
N ILE A 400 0.09 14.14 19.66
CA ILE A 400 1.36 13.78 19.03
C ILE A 400 1.55 12.26 19.01
N GLN A 401 1.29 11.56 20.12
CA GLN A 401 1.35 10.09 20.18
C GLN A 401 0.35 9.44 19.21
N THR A 402 -0.84 10.03 19.06
CA THR A 402 -1.85 9.55 18.12
C THR A 402 -1.34 9.65 16.68
N GLU A 403 -0.86 10.82 16.25
CA GLU A 403 -0.31 10.99 14.89
C GLU A 403 0.97 10.15 14.68
N PHE A 404 1.82 10.00 15.70
CA PHE A 404 2.96 9.07 15.67
C PHE A 404 2.49 7.66 15.35
N SER A 405 1.43 7.18 16.01
CA SER A 405 0.89 5.83 15.80
C SER A 405 0.25 5.59 14.43
N TYR A 406 0.02 6.64 13.65
CA TYR A 406 -0.46 6.54 12.27
C TYR A 406 0.68 6.53 11.25
N ASN A 407 1.86 7.04 11.62
CA ASN A 407 2.96 7.31 10.70
C ASN A 407 4.23 6.50 10.99
N THR A 408 4.41 6.00 12.22
CA THR A 408 5.61 5.29 12.65
C THR A 408 5.24 4.03 13.44
N PHE A 409 5.78 2.89 13.03
CA PHE A 409 5.52 1.59 13.63
C PHE A 409 6.87 0.92 13.97
N PRO A 410 7.37 1.13 15.20
CA PRO A 410 8.70 0.68 15.64
C PRO A 410 8.98 -0.81 15.40
N GLU A 411 8.01 -1.67 15.69
CA GLU A 411 8.12 -3.13 15.62
C GLU A 411 8.36 -3.62 14.19
N MET A 412 7.79 -2.90 13.22
CA MET A 412 7.96 -3.13 11.79
C MET A 412 9.02 -2.22 11.16
N LYS A 413 9.70 -1.39 11.96
CA LYS A 413 10.69 -0.40 11.50
C LYS A 413 10.15 0.52 10.40
N VAL A 414 8.85 0.78 10.42
CA VAL A 414 8.19 1.70 9.49
C VAL A 414 8.36 3.12 10.02
N ARG A 415 8.98 3.97 9.21
CA ARG A 415 9.11 5.42 9.41
C ARG A 415 9.26 6.10 8.07
N TYR A 416 9.01 7.40 8.00
CA TYR A 416 9.06 8.18 6.76
C TYR A 416 10.38 8.01 5.99
N THR A 417 11.54 7.93 6.68
CA THR A 417 12.86 7.76 6.03
C THR A 417 13.05 6.39 5.36
N ALA A 418 12.29 5.37 5.74
CA ALA A 418 12.38 4.05 5.12
C ALA A 418 11.73 4.02 3.73
N TYR A 419 10.83 4.96 3.45
CA TYR A 419 9.94 4.93 2.31
C TYR A 419 9.97 6.27 1.56
N PRO A 420 10.74 6.36 0.47
CA PRO A 420 10.76 7.56 -0.37
C PRO A 420 9.36 7.97 -0.80
N ARG A 421 9.08 9.27 -0.82
CA ARG A 421 7.84 9.85 -1.31
C ARG A 421 8.15 10.77 -2.48
N ASN A 422 7.73 10.38 -3.69
CA ASN A 422 8.21 11.03 -4.91
C ASN A 422 7.32 12.17 -5.44
N ILE A 423 6.21 12.46 -4.76
CA ILE A 423 5.22 13.48 -5.19
C ILE A 423 5.67 14.93 -4.92
N GLY A 424 6.77 15.11 -4.20
CA GLY A 424 7.34 16.42 -3.87
C GLY A 424 8.86 16.36 -3.76
N HIS A 425 9.49 17.50 -3.48
CA HIS A 425 10.95 17.64 -3.43
C HIS A 425 11.47 18.18 -2.08
N PHE A 426 10.70 17.99 -0.99
CA PHE A 426 11.06 18.52 0.34
C PHE A 426 11.95 17.56 1.13
N GLU A 427 11.49 16.35 1.47
CA GLU A 427 12.31 15.32 2.14
C GLU A 427 13.02 14.37 1.18
N PHE A 428 12.45 14.16 -0.02
CA PHE A 428 12.99 13.26 -1.05
C PHE A 428 13.10 14.00 -2.38
N LYS A 429 13.97 13.54 -3.29
CA LYS A 429 14.25 14.26 -4.55
C LYS A 429 13.04 14.37 -5.48
N GLY A 430 12.11 13.41 -5.45
CA GLY A 430 10.93 13.41 -6.31
C GLY A 430 11.25 13.62 -7.79
N CYS A 431 10.72 14.68 -8.40
CA CYS A 431 11.00 15.04 -9.80
C CYS A 431 12.46 15.46 -10.05
N PHE A 432 13.17 15.96 -9.03
CA PHE A 432 14.60 16.34 -9.12
C PHE A 432 15.54 15.14 -9.25
N ARG A 433 15.03 13.91 -9.34
CA ARG A 433 15.83 12.77 -9.81
C ARG A 433 16.23 12.87 -11.29
N CYS A 434 15.49 13.68 -12.07
CA CYS A 434 15.80 13.97 -13.47
C CYS A 434 15.80 15.46 -13.80
N HIS A 435 15.03 16.27 -13.05
CA HIS A 435 14.97 17.72 -13.21
C HIS A 435 16.05 18.40 -12.35
N ASP A 436 17.28 18.40 -12.84
CA ASP A 436 18.46 18.76 -12.05
C ASP A 436 19.47 19.64 -12.80
N ASP A 437 19.13 20.09 -14.01
CA ASP A 437 20.01 20.80 -14.95
C ASP A 437 21.26 20.01 -15.40
N ASN A 438 21.41 18.75 -14.97
CA ASN A 438 22.54 17.87 -15.26
C ASN A 438 22.20 16.76 -16.25
N HIS A 439 20.94 16.40 -16.39
CA HIS A 439 20.45 15.52 -17.44
C HIS A 439 20.50 16.22 -18.81
N LYS A 440 21.46 15.84 -19.66
CA LYS A 440 21.72 16.52 -20.94
C LYS A 440 21.76 15.56 -22.13
N THR A 441 21.29 16.04 -23.29
CA THR A 441 21.52 15.36 -24.58
C THR A 441 22.88 15.75 -25.15
N LYS A 442 23.35 14.99 -26.14
CA LYS A 442 24.61 15.29 -26.85
C LYS A 442 24.59 16.65 -27.55
N GLU A 443 23.41 17.11 -27.95
CA GLU A 443 23.15 18.40 -28.59
C GLU A 443 22.97 19.54 -27.57
N GLY A 444 23.13 19.27 -26.28
CA GLY A 444 23.11 20.28 -25.21
C GLY A 444 21.72 20.62 -24.68
N LYS A 445 20.66 19.87 -25.03
CA LYS A 445 19.35 20.04 -24.41
C LYS A 445 19.40 19.55 -22.96
N VAL A 446 18.72 20.25 -22.06
CA VAL A 446 18.76 19.98 -20.62
C VAL A 446 17.36 19.73 -20.07
N ILE A 447 17.23 18.80 -19.12
CA ILE A 447 16.03 18.71 -18.28
C ILE A 447 16.15 19.73 -17.15
N SER A 448 15.39 20.83 -17.25
CA SER A 448 15.57 21.96 -16.35
C SER A 448 15.03 21.70 -14.93
N LYS A 449 15.72 22.27 -13.93
CA LYS A 449 15.33 22.34 -12.52
C LYS A 449 14.44 23.55 -12.17
N ASP A 450 14.00 24.35 -13.14
CA ASP A 450 13.15 25.52 -12.87
C ASP A 450 11.86 25.12 -12.12
N CYS A 451 11.67 25.69 -10.92
CA CYS A 451 10.53 25.44 -10.05
C CYS A 451 9.19 25.75 -10.74
N ASN A 452 9.19 26.78 -11.60
CA ASN A 452 7.98 27.26 -12.28
C ASN A 452 7.42 26.29 -13.32
N LEU A 453 8.19 25.25 -13.69
CA LEU A 453 7.70 24.14 -14.52
C LEU A 453 6.59 23.36 -13.80
N CYS A 454 6.69 23.25 -12.48
CA CYS A 454 5.85 22.38 -11.66
C CYS A 454 4.82 23.17 -10.84
N HIS A 455 5.24 24.30 -10.26
CA HIS A 455 4.36 25.14 -9.46
C HIS A 455 4.80 26.60 -9.47
N THR A 456 3.85 27.49 -9.24
CA THR A 456 4.13 28.93 -9.03
C THR A 456 3.73 29.30 -7.61
N ILE A 457 4.56 30.10 -6.94
CA ILE A 457 4.27 30.56 -5.58
C ILE A 457 3.36 31.78 -5.72
N VAL A 458 2.13 31.66 -5.24
CA VAL A 458 1.12 32.72 -5.32
C VAL A 458 0.89 33.41 -3.99
N GLY A 459 1.36 32.82 -2.89
CA GLY A 459 1.43 33.49 -1.61
C GLY A 459 2.49 32.90 -0.69
N ILE A 460 3.21 33.74 0.04
CA ILE A 460 4.24 33.28 0.99
C ILE A 460 4.46 34.30 2.11
N GLY A 461 4.63 33.82 3.34
CA GLY A 461 5.03 34.64 4.48
C GLY A 461 4.38 34.21 5.79
N THR A 462 4.58 35.02 6.84
CA THR A 462 3.86 34.84 8.10
C THR A 462 2.39 35.23 7.96
N LYS A 463 1.55 34.79 8.90
CA LYS A 463 0.13 35.11 8.94
C LYS A 463 -0.19 36.61 8.77
N ASP A 464 0.63 37.49 9.35
CA ASP A 464 0.40 38.94 9.35
C ASP A 464 1.12 39.66 8.20
N THR A 465 2.08 39.01 7.53
CA THR A 465 2.94 39.63 6.51
C THR A 465 2.94 38.88 5.18
N ILE A 466 1.93 38.05 4.92
CA ILE A 466 1.85 37.26 3.70
C ILE A 466 1.82 38.17 2.47
N LYS A 467 2.68 37.86 1.49
CA LYS A 467 2.68 38.51 0.18
C LYS A 467 1.91 37.64 -0.79
N TYR A 468 1.23 38.25 -1.75
CA TYR A 468 0.51 37.55 -2.82
C TYR A 468 1.03 37.95 -4.19
N ALA A 469 1.13 36.98 -5.09
CA ALA A 469 1.36 37.25 -6.51
C ALA A 469 0.05 37.64 -7.20
N PRO A 470 0.12 38.39 -8.32
CA PRO A 470 -0.97 38.44 -9.29
C PRO A 470 -1.32 37.02 -9.80
N ILE A 471 -2.52 36.84 -10.36
CA ILE A 471 -3.04 35.53 -10.84
C ILE A 471 -2.08 34.78 -11.77
N ASN A 472 -1.37 35.53 -12.62
CA ASN A 472 -0.38 35.00 -13.58
C ASN A 472 1.08 35.24 -13.14
N GLY A 473 1.28 35.80 -11.95
CA GLY A 473 2.61 36.02 -11.38
C GLY A 473 3.09 34.82 -10.56
N THR A 474 4.37 34.87 -10.20
CA THR A 474 5.01 33.96 -9.25
C THR A 474 5.87 34.80 -8.32
N LEU A 475 5.90 34.45 -7.03
CA LEU A 475 6.83 35.02 -6.06
C LEU A 475 8.11 34.17 -6.07
N GLU A 476 9.23 34.82 -5.75
CA GLU A 476 10.44 34.09 -5.41
C GLU A 476 10.23 33.33 -4.10
N PHE A 477 10.80 32.13 -4.01
CA PHE A 477 10.76 31.37 -2.76
C PHE A 477 11.56 32.10 -1.68
N VAL A 478 11.01 32.14 -0.48
CA VAL A 478 11.67 32.68 0.70
C VAL A 478 11.66 31.58 1.76
N HIS A 479 12.85 31.16 2.18
CA HIS A 479 12.97 30.23 3.29
C HIS A 479 12.56 30.95 4.59
N PRO A 480 11.79 30.31 5.49
CA PRO A 480 11.27 30.97 6.69
C PRO A 480 12.33 31.27 7.75
N VAL A 481 13.50 30.64 7.63
CA VAL A 481 14.71 30.94 8.41
C VAL A 481 15.76 31.50 7.46
N ASP A 482 16.53 32.49 7.91
CA ASP A 482 17.60 33.05 7.09
C ASP A 482 18.71 32.02 6.84
N ILE A 483 18.78 31.55 5.60
CA ILE A 483 19.83 30.67 5.07
C ILE A 483 20.52 31.31 3.86
N GLY A 484 20.37 32.63 3.68
CA GLY A 484 20.77 33.32 2.46
C GLY A 484 20.13 32.72 1.21
N GLU A 485 20.94 32.49 0.18
CA GLU A 485 20.50 31.94 -1.12
C GLU A 485 20.76 30.44 -1.28
N GLU A 486 21.08 29.74 -0.19
CA GLU A 486 21.46 28.31 -0.22
C GLU A 486 20.40 27.43 -0.89
N TRP A 487 19.11 27.79 -0.75
CA TRP A 487 17.99 27.09 -1.39
C TRP A 487 18.05 27.10 -2.94
N LYS A 488 18.80 28.02 -3.56
CA LYS A 488 18.95 28.10 -5.02
C LYS A 488 19.90 27.03 -5.54
N THR A 489 20.94 26.69 -4.79
CA THR A 489 21.99 25.75 -5.19
C THR A 489 21.78 24.35 -4.60
N THR A 490 21.26 24.29 -3.37
CA THR A 490 21.21 23.07 -2.57
C THR A 490 19.77 22.54 -2.47
N ASN A 491 19.60 21.23 -2.62
CA ASN A 491 18.26 20.65 -2.55
C ASN A 491 17.73 20.69 -1.12
N CYS A 492 16.44 21.01 -0.97
CA CYS A 492 15.75 21.00 0.34
C CYS A 492 15.99 19.68 1.10
N THR A 493 16.05 18.58 0.35
CA THR A 493 16.22 17.21 0.86
C THR A 493 17.52 16.98 1.62
N GLU A 494 18.55 17.78 1.34
CA GLU A 494 19.86 17.67 2.00
C GLU A 494 19.81 18.13 3.46
N CYS A 495 18.85 19.00 3.80
CA CYS A 495 18.60 19.44 5.16
C CYS A 495 17.35 18.77 5.75
N HIS A 496 16.22 18.82 5.05
CA HIS A 496 14.89 18.54 5.60
C HIS A 496 14.53 17.05 5.73
N LEU A 497 15.40 16.12 5.30
CA LEU A 497 15.19 14.70 5.57
C LEU A 497 15.34 14.39 7.07
N ASN A 498 16.26 15.08 7.75
CA ASN A 498 16.60 14.83 9.17
C ASN A 498 16.47 16.08 10.06
N LEU A 499 16.29 17.27 9.47
CA LEU A 499 16.13 18.53 10.19
C LEU A 499 14.67 19.01 10.11
N PHE A 500 14.19 19.62 11.20
CA PHE A 500 12.79 19.95 11.41
C PHE A 500 12.51 21.37 11.87
#